data_AF-A0A2H0IKH8-F1
#
_entry.id   AF-A0A2H0IKH8-F1
#
_cell.length_a   1.000
_cell.length_b   1.000
_cell.length_c   1.000
_cell.angle_alpha   90.00
_cell.angle_beta   90.00
_cell.angle_gamma   90.00
#
_symmetry.space_group_name_H-M   'P 1'
#
loop_
_entity.id
_entity.type
_entity.pdbx_description
1 polymer ?
#
loop_
_entity_poly.entity_id
_entity_poly.type
_entity_poly.pdbx_seq_one_letter_code
_entity_poly.pdbx_strand_id
1 'polypeptide(L)'
;MWSTTSIWFEIAIVSIIYALGNILMGHFEERTTKIRRVGKYFLTLLIVCGLSLLFGRIVSMVFLGAFIFPILYIHAYYLPKKKGINGWTGEPKKKYYEFRKWDTDIFSNGGD
;
A
#
# COMPACT_ATOMS: atom_id res chain seq x y z
N MET A 1 20.49 20.49 10.22
CA MET A 1 21.11 19.16 10.20
C MET A 1 20.53 18.37 9.05
N TRP A 2 21.21 18.33 7.90
CA TRP A 2 20.84 17.51 6.74
C TRP A 2 21.90 16.43 6.57
N SER A 3 21.90 15.46 7.48
CA SER A 3 22.69 14.25 7.30
C SER A 3 21.75 13.15 6.88
N THR A 4 21.95 12.60 5.68
CA THR A 4 21.27 11.38 5.28
C THR A 4 21.63 10.25 6.24
N THR A 5 22.75 10.28 6.98
CA THR A 5 23.16 9.20 7.90
C THR A 5 22.27 9.01 9.13
N SER A 6 21.30 9.88 9.37
CA SER A 6 20.37 9.76 10.51
C SER A 6 19.17 8.88 10.19
N ILE A 7 18.53 8.34 11.23
CA ILE A 7 17.26 7.57 11.17
C ILE A 7 16.11 8.37 10.52
N TRP A 8 16.23 9.70 10.50
CA TRP A 8 15.30 10.58 9.80
C TRP A 8 15.19 10.27 8.30
N PHE A 9 16.22 9.68 7.68
CA PHE A 9 16.17 9.25 6.30
C PHE A 9 15.14 8.14 6.09
N GLU A 10 15.19 7.07 6.88
CA GLU A 10 14.23 5.96 6.85
C GLU A 10 12.81 6.48 7.06
N ILE A 11 12.64 7.36 8.05
CA ILE A 11 11.35 7.97 8.37
C ILE A 11 10.82 8.76 7.17
N ALA A 12 11.64 9.62 6.57
CA ALA A 12 11.24 10.42 5.41
C ALA A 12 10.86 9.54 4.21
N ILE A 13 11.67 8.52 3.89
CA ILE A 13 11.40 7.62 2.76
C ILE A 13 10.08 6.86 2.95
N VAL A 14 9.88 6.24 4.12
CA VAL A 14 8.62 5.52 4.40
C VAL A 14 7.43 6.48 4.37
N SER A 15 7.58 7.68 4.94
CA SER A 15 6.51 8.69 4.96
C SER A 15 6.11 9.13 3.55
N ILE A 16 7.08 9.40 2.66
CA ILE A 16 6.82 9.80 1.28
C ILE A 16 6.13 8.66 0.52
N ILE A 17 6.57 7.41 0.68
CA ILE A 17 5.93 6.24 0.03
C ILE A 17 4.47 6.13 0.47
N TYR A 18 4.19 6.22 1.77
CA TYR A 18 2.81 6.15 2.26
C TYR A 18 1.97 7.37 1.85
N ALA A 19 2.55 8.56 1.78
CA ALA A 19 1.86 9.75 1.30
C ALA A 19 1.47 9.59 -0.18
N LEU A 20 2.43 9.23 -1.04
CA LEU A 20 2.17 8.99 -2.47
C LEU A 20 1.19 7.83 -2.68
N GLY A 21 1.35 6.72 -1.94
CA GLY A 21 0.44 5.58 -2.02
C GLY A 21 -0.99 5.94 -1.63
N ASN A 22 -1.19 6.74 -0.57
CA ASN A 22 -2.54 7.17 -0.19
C ASN A 22 -3.15 8.14 -1.21
N ILE A 23 -2.35 9.00 -1.85
CA ILE A 23 -2.83 9.93 -2.88
C ILE A 23 -3.19 9.18 -4.18
N LEU A 24 -2.28 8.34 -4.67
CA LEU A 24 -2.42 7.67 -5.97
C LEU A 24 -3.36 6.46 -5.91
N MET A 25 -3.30 5.70 -4.81
CA MET A 25 -3.94 4.39 -4.66
C MET A 25 -4.98 4.36 -3.52
N GLY A 26 -5.35 5.52 -2.96
CA GLY A 26 -6.25 5.61 -1.80
C GLY A 26 -7.64 4.96 -2.03
N HIS A 27 -8.11 4.95 -3.28
CA HIS A 27 -9.37 4.33 -3.67
C HIS A 27 -9.36 2.80 -3.48
N PHE A 28 -8.19 2.15 -3.56
CA PHE A 28 -8.06 0.72 -3.25
C PHE A 28 -8.29 0.45 -1.76
N GLU A 29 -8.23 1.44 -0.87
CA GLU A 29 -8.45 1.22 0.56
C GLU A 29 -9.76 1.80 1.08
N GLU A 30 -10.64 2.35 0.23
CA GLU A 30 -11.77 3.21 0.62
C GLU A 30 -12.62 2.72 1.82
N ARG A 31 -12.96 1.43 1.90
CA ARG A 31 -13.74 0.86 3.04
C ARG A 31 -12.89 0.25 4.16
N THR A 32 -11.56 0.34 4.08
CA THR A 32 -10.64 -0.08 5.16
C THR A 32 -10.69 0.93 6.30
N THR A 33 -10.82 0.45 7.54
CA THR A 33 -10.83 1.31 8.72
C THR A 33 -9.54 2.14 8.84
N LYS A 34 -9.67 3.42 9.22
CA LYS A 34 -8.55 4.37 9.30
C LYS A 34 -7.43 3.85 10.23
N ILE A 35 -7.81 3.22 11.34
CA ILE A 35 -6.86 2.62 12.31
C ILE A 35 -5.98 1.56 11.63
N ARG A 36 -6.53 0.69 10.77
CA ARG A 36 -5.73 -0.31 10.05
C ARG A 36 -4.78 0.34 9.04
N ARG A 37 -5.16 1.47 8.43
CA ARG A 37 -4.28 2.20 7.51
C ARG A 37 -3.10 2.85 8.23
N VAL A 38 -3.39 3.56 9.33
CA VAL A 38 -2.37 4.19 10.18
C VAL A 38 -1.48 3.14 10.85
N GLY A 39 -2.06 2.02 11.30
CA GLY A 39 -1.32 0.91 11.87
C GLY A 39 -0.32 0.28 10.89
N LYS A 40 -0.69 0.11 9.61
CA LYS A 40 0.25 -0.35 8.57
C LYS A 40 1.45 0.59 8.44
N TYR A 41 1.20 1.91 8.39
CA TYR A 41 2.27 2.90 8.34
C TYR A 41 3.24 2.79 9.52
N PHE A 42 2.73 2.83 10.76
CA PHE A 42 3.59 2.73 11.95
C PHE A 42 4.32 1.39 12.05
N LEU A 43 3.66 0.29 11.65
CA LEU A 43 4.30 -1.03 11.62
C LEU A 43 5.45 -1.06 10.62
N THR A 44 5.24 -0.59 9.39
CA THR A 44 6.32 -0.51 8.39
C THR A 44 7.44 0.39 8.88
N LEU A 45 7.11 1.56 9.45
CA LEU A 45 8.09 2.50 9.98
C LEU A 45 8.96 1.86 11.08
N LEU A 46 8.34 1.19 12.06
CA LEU A 46 9.04 0.49 13.13
C LEU A 46 9.96 -0.61 12.59
N ILE A 47 9.48 -1.42 11.64
CA ILE A 47 10.30 -2.49 11.03
C ILE A 47 11.49 -1.90 10.27
N VAL A 48 11.27 -0.91 9.41
CA VAL A 48 12.32 -0.29 8.59
C VAL A 48 13.37 0.41 9.47
N CYS A 49 12.93 1.18 10.47
CA CYS A 49 13.83 1.82 11.42
C CYS A 49 14.60 0.78 12.26
N GLY A 50 13.92 -0.25 12.77
CA GLY A 50 14.54 -1.34 13.52
C GLY A 50 15.58 -2.10 12.71
N LEU A 51 15.28 -2.46 11.47
CA LEU A 51 16.24 -3.09 10.55
C LEU A 51 17.45 -2.19 10.30
N SER A 52 17.23 -0.88 10.14
CA SER A 52 18.33 0.05 9.91
C SER A 52 19.25 0.17 11.12
N LEU A 53 18.71 0.16 12.34
CA LEU A 53 19.50 0.24 13.57
C LEU A 53 20.27 -1.07 13.84
N LEU A 54 19.70 -2.22 13.51
CA LEU A 54 20.28 -3.54 13.82
C LEU A 54 21.21 -4.07 12.73
N PHE A 55 20.88 -3.84 11.45
CA PHE A 55 21.55 -4.45 10.29
C PHE A 55 22.07 -3.42 9.29
N GLY A 56 21.89 -2.13 9.59
CA GLY A 56 22.29 -1.03 8.72
C GLY A 56 21.28 -0.71 7.63
N ARG A 57 21.45 0.47 7.04
CA ARG A 57 20.53 1.05 6.06
C ARG A 57 20.32 0.19 4.83
N ILE A 58 21.39 -0.38 4.28
CA ILE A 58 21.32 -1.12 3.01
C ILE A 58 20.32 -2.27 3.15
N VAL A 59 20.38 -3.02 4.25
CA VAL A 59 19.44 -4.11 4.54
C VAL A 59 18.01 -3.59 4.65
N SER A 60 17.81 -2.49 5.39
CA SER A 60 16.50 -1.85 5.55
C SER A 60 15.89 -1.39 4.21
N MET A 61 16.69 -0.75 3.34
CA MET A 61 16.23 -0.26 2.04
C MET A 61 15.98 -1.38 1.04
N VAL A 62 16.79 -2.44 1.05
CA VAL A 62 16.55 -3.65 0.24
C VAL A 62 15.24 -4.32 0.68
N PHE A 63 15.03 -4.46 1.99
CA PHE A 63 13.78 -4.99 2.53
C PHE A 63 12.57 -4.14 2.10
N LEU A 64 12.65 -2.81 2.24
CA LEU A 64 11.57 -1.91 1.82
C LEU A 64 11.33 -1.98 0.30
N GLY A 65 12.41 -1.98 -0.49
CA GLY A 65 12.36 -2.10 -1.95
C GLY A 65 11.75 -3.41 -2.44
N ALA A 66 11.89 -4.50 -1.67
CA ALA A 66 11.29 -5.78 -2.02
C ALA A 66 9.75 -5.74 -2.10
N PHE A 67 9.08 -4.78 -1.46
CA PHE A 67 7.62 -4.60 -1.58
C PHE A 67 7.17 -4.09 -2.95
N ILE A 68 8.09 -3.60 -3.81
CA ILE A 68 7.77 -3.24 -5.19
C ILE A 68 7.30 -4.49 -5.97
N PHE A 69 7.91 -5.65 -5.73
CA PHE A 69 7.54 -6.89 -6.44
C PHE A 69 6.08 -7.30 -6.23
N PRO A 70 5.54 -7.43 -5.00
CA PRO A 70 4.13 -7.74 -4.82
C PRO A 70 3.22 -6.63 -5.33
N ILE A 71 3.60 -5.35 -5.24
CA ILE A 71 2.81 -4.24 -5.81
C ILE A 71 2.68 -4.43 -7.33
N LEU A 72 3.80 -4.59 -8.04
CA LEU A 72 3.80 -4.79 -9.48
C LEU A 72 3.05 -6.06 -9.88
N TYR A 73 3.26 -7.17 -9.17
CA TYR A 73 2.55 -8.41 -9.45
C TYR A 73 1.03 -8.25 -9.29
N ILE A 74 0.58 -7.62 -8.19
CA ILE A 74 -0.85 -7.45 -7.92
C ILE A 74 -1.49 -6.51 -8.94
N HIS A 75 -0.89 -5.34 -9.18
CA HIS A 75 -1.47 -4.30 -10.02
C HIS A 75 -1.29 -4.56 -11.51
N ALA A 76 -0.14 -5.09 -11.96
CA ALA A 76 0.10 -5.31 -13.38
C ALA A 76 -0.47 -6.65 -13.88
N TYR A 77 -0.56 -7.68 -13.03
CA TYR A 77 -0.92 -9.03 -13.47
C TYR A 77 -2.13 -9.62 -12.74
N TYR A 78 -2.10 -9.72 -11.41
CA TYR A 78 -3.12 -10.49 -10.69
C TYR A 78 -4.51 -9.85 -10.79
N LEU A 79 -4.65 -8.56 -10.51
CA LEU A 79 -5.94 -7.88 -10.63
C LEU A 79 -6.45 -7.92 -12.09
N PRO A 80 -5.66 -7.52 -13.11
CA PRO A 80 -6.18 -7.49 -14.48
C PRO A 80 -6.44 -8.89 -15.04
N LYS A 81 -5.45 -9.80 -14.93
CA LYS A 81 -5.50 -11.09 -15.61
C LYS A 81 -6.31 -12.14 -14.87
N LYS A 82 -6.27 -12.16 -13.53
CA LYS A 82 -6.96 -13.20 -12.74
C LYS A 82 -8.31 -12.76 -12.21
N LYS A 83 -8.51 -11.45 -11.99
CA LYS A 83 -9.77 -10.93 -11.43
C LYS A 83 -10.59 -10.10 -12.41
N GLY A 84 -10.02 -9.72 -13.56
CA GLY A 84 -10.69 -8.82 -14.50
C GLY A 84 -10.96 -7.45 -13.88
N ILE A 85 -10.08 -7.03 -12.96
CA ILE A 85 -10.12 -5.73 -12.28
C ILE A 85 -8.93 -4.93 -12.79
N ASN A 86 -9.16 -3.71 -13.25
CA ASN A 86 -8.11 -2.78 -13.63
C ASN A 86 -7.21 -2.53 -12.42
N GLY A 87 -5.92 -2.84 -12.56
CA GLY A 87 -4.97 -2.72 -11.46
C GLY A 87 -4.55 -1.29 -11.16
N TRP A 88 -4.95 -0.30 -11.94
CA TRP A 88 -4.71 1.11 -11.64
C TRP A 88 -5.95 1.79 -11.04
N THR A 89 -7.15 1.50 -11.53
CA THR A 89 -8.40 2.17 -11.12
C THR A 89 -9.27 1.35 -10.15
N GLY A 90 -9.05 0.04 -10.07
CA GLY A 90 -9.91 -0.87 -9.31
C GLY A 90 -11.27 -1.13 -9.93
N GLU A 91 -11.47 -0.83 -11.22
CA GLU A 91 -12.73 -1.07 -11.93
C GLU A 91 -12.79 -2.46 -12.61
N PRO A 92 -13.96 -3.09 -12.75
CA PRO A 92 -15.27 -2.65 -12.24
C PRO A 92 -15.36 -2.73 -10.70
N LYS A 93 -15.92 -1.68 -10.08
CA LYS A 93 -15.93 -1.53 -8.62
C LYS A 93 -16.63 -2.68 -7.90
N LYS A 94 -17.72 -3.22 -8.46
CA LYS A 94 -18.42 -4.40 -7.92
C LYS A 94 -17.48 -5.59 -7.71
N LYS A 95 -16.73 -5.99 -8.75
CA LYS A 95 -15.74 -7.09 -8.66
C LYS A 95 -14.64 -6.80 -7.64
N TYR A 96 -14.22 -5.54 -7.55
CA TYR A 96 -13.23 -5.14 -6.56
C TYR A 96 -13.75 -5.26 -5.12
N TYR A 97 -14.97 -4.83 -4.87
CA TYR A 97 -15.62 -4.95 -3.56
C TYR A 97 -15.80 -6.42 -3.17
N GLU A 98 -16.27 -7.25 -4.10
CA GLU A 98 -16.37 -8.72 -3.92
C GLU A 98 -14.99 -9.32 -3.58
N PHE A 99 -13.95 -8.98 -4.35
CA PHE A 99 -12.58 -9.41 -4.10
C PHE A 99 -12.07 -9.00 -2.71
N ARG A 100 -12.44 -7.80 -2.25
CA ARG A 100 -12.10 -7.25 -0.93
C ARG A 100 -13.00 -7.75 0.19
N LYS A 101 -14.05 -8.50 -0.13
CA LYS A 101 -15.11 -8.92 0.80
C LYS A 101 -15.74 -7.72 1.52
N TRP A 102 -15.94 -6.64 0.77
CA TRP A 102 -16.70 -5.48 1.22
C TRP A 102 -18.16 -5.60 0.81
N ASP A 103 -19.01 -4.87 1.52
CA ASP A 103 -20.44 -4.78 1.24
C ASP A 103 -20.70 -4.27 -0.18
N THR A 104 -21.39 -5.09 -0.98
CA THR A 104 -21.74 -4.85 -2.38
C THR A 104 -23.15 -4.32 -2.57
N ASP A 105 -23.96 -4.22 -1.52
CA ASP A 105 -25.38 -3.85 -1.61
C ASP A 105 -25.57 -2.40 -2.08
N ILE A 106 -24.51 -1.58 -2.04
CA ILE A 106 -24.47 -0.25 -2.67
C ILE A 106 -24.69 -0.29 -4.19
N PHE A 107 -24.54 -1.45 -4.83
CA PHE A 107 -24.79 -1.66 -6.26
C PHE A 107 -26.15 -2.31 -6.57
N SER A 108 -26.93 -2.74 -5.56
CA SER A 108 -28.24 -3.39 -5.80
C SER A 108 -29.39 -2.39 -5.90
N ASN A 109 -29.25 -1.20 -5.30
CA ASN A 109 -30.28 -0.13 -5.31
C ASN A 109 -30.08 0.92 -6.43
N GLY A 110 -28.98 0.84 -7.19
CA GLY A 110 -28.78 1.63 -8.40
C GLY A 110 -28.96 0.71 -9.60
N GLY A 111 -30.18 0.65 -10.14
CA GLY A 111 -30.48 -0.16 -11.32
C GLY A 111 -29.63 0.27 -12.51
N ASP A 112 -28.87 -0.68 -13.03
CA ASP A 112 -28.52 -0.80 -14.44
C ASP A 112 -29.56 -1.70 -15.12
#